data_AF-A0A226F4R3-F1
#
_entry.id   AF-A0A226F4R3-F1
#
_cell.length_a   1.000
_cell.length_b   1.000
_cell.length_c   1.000
_cell.angle_alpha   90.00
_cell.angle_beta   90.00
_cell.angle_gamma   90.00
#
_symmetry.space_group_name_H-M   'P 1'
#
loop_
_entity.id
_entity.type
_entity.pdbx_description
1 polymer ?
#
loop_
_entity_poly.entity_id
_entity_poly.type
_entity_poly.pdbx_seq_one_letter_code
_entity_poly.pdbx_strand_id
1 'polypeptide(L)'
;MTRGKPVAPTTTTTAEGSLVSTLMWQLLHEFIYLYKKISPLRFVVCMSKKELTVINVTTRGHILFASPSIWMFAHTLVCGFLLVSKLLNKSSHYVTTHGERDTIEKLELFVNIYFLLFPLCIVGTSVTMAFYPSVAANILNRIVEFEEKFEGKFFNRNSTRKTGFPINDAMSCFKLFSGGLWNKIPKKRSQPWMWYLLKLLLWGSVLLVVLVGPGIVFLNLDPLNTLLQCNSRIWNFILQLIRILLVYSLATEMLKSAFAFIIVGLIVMQSVSQGAILLREILKFKTSSSPMVVLCSAEIQLYRELQVWIQYVNAAFCYRSVPPLLFCGVSMTIVAIYGTIRMYVWLPILVYPLLPATTVLGVSFLITLLPQAAEGYEKSIEFVDFTRRKCTVKYEKKVAKSLRPNGARCGPFGMISNKWTTRVADSMADSTVTLLLTF
;
A
#
# COMPACT_ATOMS: atom_id res chain seq x y z
N MET A 1 -36.05 9.80 10.86
CA MET A 1 -34.60 9.89 10.56
C MET A 1 -34.36 11.06 9.61
N THR A 2 -34.04 12.23 10.16
CA THR A 2 -33.74 13.44 9.37
C THR A 2 -32.29 13.36 8.88
N ARG A 3 -32.08 13.22 7.56
CA ARG A 3 -30.75 13.38 6.95
C ARG A 3 -30.31 14.84 7.14
N GLY A 4 -29.45 15.08 8.14
CA GLY A 4 -28.80 16.37 8.31
C GLY A 4 -28.03 16.76 7.05
N LYS A 5 -28.23 18.00 6.57
CA LYS A 5 -27.47 18.57 5.45
C LYS A 5 -25.97 18.51 5.78
N PRO A 6 -25.12 18.10 4.82
CA PRO A 6 -23.67 18.12 5.02
C PRO A 6 -23.23 19.58 5.22
N VAL A 7 -22.74 19.89 6.43
CA VAL A 7 -22.12 21.17 6.75
C VAL A 7 -20.86 21.31 5.90
N ALA A 8 -20.74 22.42 5.17
CA ALA A 8 -19.56 22.71 4.36
C ALA A 8 -18.32 22.75 5.28
N PRO A 9 -17.20 22.12 4.89
CA PRO A 9 -16.00 22.11 5.71
C PRO A 9 -15.48 23.54 5.83
N THR A 10 -15.60 24.12 7.02
CA THR A 10 -14.90 25.35 7.40
C THR A 10 -13.41 25.12 7.19
N THR A 11 -12.77 26.08 6.52
CA THR A 11 -11.32 26.12 6.27
C THR A 11 -10.58 26.27 7.59
N THR A 12 -10.45 25.18 8.33
CA THR A 12 -9.62 25.09 9.51
C THR A 12 -8.18 25.26 9.05
N THR A 13 -7.51 26.24 9.67
CA THR A 13 -6.06 26.43 9.61
C THR A 13 -5.40 25.06 9.76
N THR A 14 -4.87 24.54 8.65
CA THR A 14 -4.29 23.21 8.56
C THR A 14 -3.15 23.14 9.56
N ALA A 15 -3.33 22.36 10.64
CA ALA A 15 -2.28 22.12 11.63
C ALA A 15 -1.03 21.62 10.90
N GLU A 16 0.00 22.47 10.83
CA GLU A 16 1.15 22.27 9.94
C GLU A 16 2.21 21.30 10.48
N GLY A 17 1.90 20.54 11.55
CA GLY A 17 2.84 19.63 12.22
C GLY A 17 2.28 18.24 12.46
N SER A 18 2.01 17.48 11.39
CA SER A 18 1.59 16.07 11.50
C SER A 18 2.59 15.13 10.83
N LEU A 19 2.78 13.92 11.40
CA LEU A 19 3.59 12.87 10.78
C LEU A 19 3.00 12.44 9.44
N VAL A 20 1.68 12.48 9.34
CA VAL A 20 0.93 12.14 8.11
C VAL A 20 0.01 13.30 7.76
N SER A 21 0.15 13.78 6.52
CA SER A 21 -0.69 14.86 6.01
C SER A 21 -2.18 14.52 6.09
N THR A 22 -3.01 15.50 6.46
CA THR A 22 -4.48 15.35 6.51
C THR A 22 -5.07 14.86 5.19
N LEU A 23 -4.45 15.20 4.06
CA LEU A 23 -4.85 14.73 2.72
C LEU A 23 -4.82 13.21 2.59
N MET A 24 -3.86 12.53 3.22
CA MET A 24 -3.79 11.06 3.19
C MET A 24 -4.88 10.41 4.03
N TRP A 25 -5.25 11.02 5.16
CA TRP A 25 -6.41 10.58 5.95
C TRP A 25 -7.73 10.80 5.21
N GLN A 26 -7.87 11.92 4.50
CA GLN A 26 -9.01 12.16 3.61
C GLN A 26 -9.09 11.12 2.49
N LEU A 27 -7.95 10.77 1.89
CA LEU A 27 -7.89 9.73 0.86
C LEU A 27 -8.29 8.35 1.42
N LEU A 28 -7.84 7.99 2.63
CA LEU A 28 -8.25 6.76 3.31
C LEU A 28 -9.76 6.75 3.60
N HIS A 29 -10.32 7.88 4.04
CA HIS A 29 -11.75 8.03 4.28
C HIS A 29 -12.55 7.90 2.97
N GLU A 30 -12.12 8.54 1.88
CA GLU A 30 -12.72 8.40 0.55
C GLU A 30 -12.68 6.94 0.06
N PHE A 31 -11.54 6.26 0.21
CA PHE A 31 -11.40 4.84 -0.13
C PHE A 31 -12.40 3.96 0.63
N ILE A 32 -12.49 4.11 1.95
CA ILE A 32 -13.43 3.33 2.77
C ILE A 32 -14.87 3.67 2.40
N TYR A 33 -15.20 4.94 2.18
CA TYR A 33 -16.54 5.36 1.78
C TYR A 33 -16.96 4.75 0.44
N LEU A 34 -16.07 4.78 -0.55
CA LEU A 34 -16.33 4.29 -1.90
C LEU A 34 -16.51 2.77 -1.90
N TYR A 35 -15.54 2.03 -1.36
CA TYR A 35 -15.57 0.58 -1.38
C TYR A 35 -16.63 0.00 -0.45
N LYS A 36 -17.05 0.68 0.63
CA LYS A 36 -18.15 0.23 1.49
C LYS A 36 -19.48 0.10 0.74
N LYS A 37 -19.65 0.80 -0.39
CA LYS A 37 -20.85 0.67 -1.26
C LYS A 37 -20.81 -0.56 -2.16
N ILE A 38 -19.61 -1.06 -2.48
CA ILE A 38 -19.39 -2.09 -3.51
C ILE A 38 -19.02 -3.43 -2.88
N SER A 39 -18.26 -3.39 -1.79
CA SER A 39 -17.72 -4.54 -1.08
C SER A 39 -17.88 -4.35 0.43
N PRO A 40 -18.15 -5.42 1.18
CA PRO A 40 -18.22 -5.31 2.63
C PRO A 40 -16.83 -4.94 3.19
N LEU A 41 -16.72 -3.77 3.81
CA LEU A 41 -15.53 -3.29 4.55
C LEU A 41 -15.84 -3.14 6.05
N ARG A 42 -14.92 -3.59 6.92
CA ARG A 42 -15.08 -3.57 8.39
C ARG A 42 -14.50 -2.33 9.07
N PHE A 43 -14.38 -1.21 8.34
CA PHE A 43 -13.65 -0.05 8.81
C PHE A 43 -14.53 1.20 8.88
N VAL A 44 -14.29 2.02 9.90
CA VAL A 44 -14.83 3.38 10.03
C VAL A 44 -13.68 4.32 10.37
N VAL A 45 -13.59 5.43 9.66
CA VAL A 45 -12.58 6.48 9.94
C VAL A 45 -13.24 7.63 10.66
N CYS A 46 -12.68 7.99 11.82
CA CYS A 46 -13.01 9.22 12.53
C CYS A 46 -12.00 10.31 12.13
N MET A 47 -12.38 11.19 11.19
CA MET A 47 -11.48 12.22 10.67
C MET A 47 -11.00 13.22 11.72
N SER A 48 -11.81 13.52 12.73
CA SER A 48 -11.44 14.45 13.80
C SER A 48 -10.34 13.89 14.72
N LYS A 49 -10.33 12.57 14.93
CA LYS A 49 -9.33 11.87 15.76
C LYS A 49 -8.23 11.20 14.94
N LYS A 50 -8.33 11.22 13.61
CA LYS A 50 -7.50 10.39 12.70
C LYS A 50 -7.46 8.91 13.13
N GLU A 51 -8.59 8.40 13.61
CA GLU A 51 -8.68 7.05 14.18
C GLU A 51 -9.40 6.12 13.20
N LEU A 52 -8.83 4.94 12.96
CA LEU A 52 -9.45 3.84 12.23
C LEU A 52 -10.02 2.84 13.22
N THR A 53 -11.34 2.69 13.27
CA THR A 53 -12.02 1.71 14.12
C THR A 53 -12.48 0.51 13.30
N VAL A 54 -12.36 -0.68 13.89
CA VAL A 54 -12.87 -1.93 13.31
C VAL A 54 -14.29 -2.14 13.82
N ILE A 55 -15.23 -2.34 12.89
CA ILE A 55 -16.61 -2.67 13.25
C ILE A 55 -16.62 -4.09 13.80
N ASN A 56 -17.17 -4.27 15.00
CA ASN A 56 -17.43 -5.60 15.56
C ASN A 56 -18.57 -6.26 14.77
N VAL A 57 -18.29 -7.43 14.20
CA VAL A 57 -19.24 -8.18 13.37
C VAL A 57 -19.51 -9.53 14.02
N THR A 58 -20.75 -10.01 13.89
CA THR A 58 -21.13 -11.38 14.28
C THR A 58 -20.33 -12.43 13.49
N THR A 59 -20.25 -13.66 14.01
CA THR A 59 -19.54 -14.78 13.35
C THR A 59 -20.02 -15.02 11.92
N ARG A 60 -21.33 -14.89 11.65
CA ARG A 60 -21.89 -15.01 10.29
C ARG A 60 -21.38 -13.91 9.36
N GLY A 61 -21.36 -12.67 9.85
CA GLY A 61 -20.78 -11.59 9.06
C GLY A 61 -19.29 -11.83 8.82
N HIS A 62 -18.56 -12.44 9.77
CA HIS A 62 -17.15 -12.76 9.56
C HIS A 62 -16.91 -13.55 8.28
N ILE A 63 -17.72 -14.58 8.05
CA ILE A 63 -17.67 -15.43 6.85
C ILE A 63 -17.98 -14.61 5.59
N LEU A 64 -18.99 -13.74 5.64
CA LEU A 64 -19.36 -12.88 4.50
C LEU A 64 -18.25 -11.90 4.10
N PHE A 65 -17.50 -11.36 5.06
CA PHE A 65 -16.36 -10.48 4.78
C PHE A 65 -15.14 -11.26 4.28
N ALA A 66 -14.98 -12.53 4.67
CA ALA A 66 -13.86 -13.37 4.26
C ALA A 66 -14.10 -14.09 2.92
N SER A 67 -15.36 -14.26 2.51
CA SER A 67 -15.71 -15.02 1.31
C SER A 67 -15.08 -14.49 0.01
N PRO A 68 -14.93 -13.17 -0.24
CA PRO A 68 -14.31 -12.69 -1.47
C PRO A 68 -12.81 -13.06 -1.53
N SER A 69 -12.10 -12.98 -0.41
CA SER A 69 -10.68 -13.38 -0.32
C SER A 69 -10.49 -14.88 -0.50
N ILE A 70 -11.38 -15.70 0.10
CA ILE A 70 -11.38 -17.17 -0.10
C ILE A 70 -11.66 -17.50 -1.56
N TRP A 71 -12.65 -16.83 -2.17
CA TRP A 71 -12.97 -16.98 -3.59
C TRP A 71 -11.80 -16.59 -4.48
N MET A 72 -11.14 -15.45 -4.21
CA MET A 72 -9.96 -15.03 -4.96
C MET A 72 -8.84 -16.08 -4.89
N PHE A 73 -8.59 -16.63 -3.70
CA PHE A 73 -7.59 -17.70 -3.54
C PHE A 73 -7.97 -18.97 -4.32
N ALA A 74 -9.21 -19.45 -4.18
CA ALA A 74 -9.70 -20.62 -4.90
C ALA A 74 -9.64 -20.41 -6.43
N HIS A 75 -10.08 -19.25 -6.92
CA HIS A 75 -10.00 -18.88 -8.31
C HIS A 75 -8.56 -18.89 -8.82
N THR A 76 -7.61 -18.35 -8.04
CA THR A 76 -6.19 -18.33 -8.40
C THR A 76 -5.63 -19.75 -8.56
N LEU A 77 -5.99 -20.66 -7.64
CA LEU A 77 -5.59 -22.08 -7.74
C LEU A 77 -6.18 -22.76 -8.97
N VAL A 78 -7.47 -22.52 -9.26
CA VAL A 78 -8.13 -23.04 -10.46
C VAL A 78 -7.46 -22.52 -11.73
N CYS A 79 -7.15 -21.23 -11.79
CA CYS A 79 -6.43 -20.64 -12.93
C CYS A 79 -5.05 -21.28 -13.12
N GLY A 80 -4.31 -21.47 -12.03
CA GLY A 80 -3.00 -22.12 -12.06
C GLY A 80 -3.09 -23.56 -12.56
N PHE A 81 -4.06 -24.33 -12.07
CA PHE A 81 -4.30 -25.70 -12.51
C PHE A 81 -4.68 -25.78 -13.99
N LEU A 82 -5.58 -24.90 -14.45
CA LEU A 82 -5.99 -24.84 -15.86
C LEU A 82 -4.82 -24.43 -16.77
N LEU A 83 -4.01 -23.46 -16.35
CA LEU A 83 -2.83 -23.01 -17.08
C LEU A 83 -1.81 -24.15 -17.22
N VAL A 84 -1.48 -24.84 -16.13
CA VAL A 84 -0.56 -25.98 -16.14
C VAL A 84 -1.10 -27.11 -17.02
N SER A 85 -2.39 -27.44 -16.90
CA SER A 85 -3.02 -28.48 -17.72
C SER A 85 -2.98 -28.15 -19.21
N LYS A 86 -3.25 -26.88 -19.59
CA LYS A 86 -3.13 -26.42 -20.98
C LYS A 86 -1.69 -26.53 -21.49
N LEU A 87 -0.69 -26.13 -20.69
CA LEU A 87 0.72 -26.22 -21.07
C LEU A 87 1.20 -27.66 -21.25
N LEU A 88 0.77 -28.59 -20.38
CA LEU A 88 1.12 -30.00 -20.48
C LEU A 88 0.46 -30.69 -21.69
N ASN A 89 -0.82 -30.40 -21.93
CA ASN A 89 -1.56 -31.02 -23.04
C ASN A 89 -1.10 -30.50 -24.41
N LYS A 90 -0.67 -29.22 -24.50
CA LYS A 90 -0.19 -28.63 -25.75
C LYS A 90 1.06 -29.31 -26.31
N SER A 91 1.86 -29.95 -25.44
CA SER A 91 3.03 -30.76 -25.85
C SER A 91 2.67 -31.88 -26.84
N SER A 92 1.43 -32.39 -26.81
CA SER A 92 1.02 -33.57 -27.58
C SER A 92 0.48 -33.27 -28.99
N HIS A 93 0.00 -32.04 -29.27
CA HIS A 93 -0.92 -31.79 -30.39
C HIS A 93 -0.37 -30.86 -31.51
N TYR A 94 0.95 -30.67 -31.62
CA TYR A 94 1.58 -29.68 -32.51
C TYR A 94 1.51 -29.98 -34.03
N VAL A 95 0.66 -30.90 -34.48
CA VAL A 95 0.62 -31.32 -35.89
C VAL A 95 -0.67 -30.82 -36.54
N THR A 96 -0.54 -29.83 -37.45
CA THR A 96 -1.37 -29.61 -38.66
C THR A 96 -2.68 -28.79 -38.68
N THR A 97 -2.97 -27.83 -37.80
CA THR A 97 -4.06 -26.84 -38.07
C THR A 97 -3.60 -25.40 -38.03
N HIS A 98 -3.33 -24.84 -39.21
CA HIS A 98 -2.74 -23.50 -39.40
C HIS A 98 -3.78 -22.36 -39.34
N GLY A 99 -3.50 -21.35 -38.51
CA GLY A 99 -3.93 -19.96 -38.77
C GLY A 99 -4.74 -19.31 -37.66
N GLU A 100 -6.05 -19.56 -37.62
CA GLU A 100 -6.98 -18.77 -36.80
C GLU A 100 -7.16 -19.31 -35.37
N ARG A 101 -7.11 -20.64 -35.18
CA ARG A 101 -7.19 -21.22 -33.82
C ARG A 101 -5.97 -20.86 -32.97
N ASP A 102 -4.80 -20.72 -33.60
CA ASP A 102 -3.54 -20.39 -32.92
C ASP A 102 -3.60 -19.02 -32.22
N THR A 103 -4.35 -18.06 -32.77
CA THR A 103 -4.40 -16.70 -32.24
C THR A 103 -5.32 -16.62 -31.02
N ILE A 104 -6.47 -17.29 -31.07
CA ILE A 104 -7.41 -17.42 -29.95
C ILE A 104 -6.73 -18.17 -28.78
N GLU A 105 -6.03 -19.27 -29.06
CA GLU A 105 -5.30 -20.00 -28.02
C GLU A 105 -4.21 -19.16 -27.35
N LYS A 106 -3.44 -18.39 -28.13
CA LYS A 106 -2.41 -17.48 -27.59
C LYS A 106 -3.03 -16.41 -26.70
N LEU A 107 -4.17 -15.84 -27.12
CA LEU A 107 -4.92 -14.86 -26.34
C LEU A 107 -5.43 -15.47 -25.03
N GLU A 108 -6.05 -16.65 -25.06
CA GLU A 108 -6.51 -17.35 -23.86
C GLU A 108 -5.36 -17.66 -22.89
N LEU A 109 -4.21 -18.11 -23.41
CA LEU A 109 -3.03 -18.37 -22.59
C LEU A 109 -2.54 -17.11 -21.90
N PHE A 110 -2.44 -16.01 -22.65
CA PHE A 110 -2.03 -14.71 -22.11
C PHE A 110 -3.00 -14.20 -21.04
N VAL A 111 -4.31 -14.27 -21.29
CA VAL A 111 -5.34 -13.88 -20.31
C VAL A 111 -5.27 -14.76 -19.07
N ASN A 112 -5.05 -16.07 -19.19
CA ASN A 112 -4.91 -16.97 -18.05
C ASN A 112 -3.67 -16.64 -17.20
N ILE A 113 -2.54 -16.32 -17.81
CA ILE A 113 -1.33 -15.84 -17.09
C ILE A 113 -1.67 -14.58 -16.31
N TYR A 114 -2.40 -13.66 -16.93
CA TYR A 114 -2.82 -12.40 -16.33
C TYR A 114 -3.75 -12.61 -15.12
N PHE A 115 -4.76 -13.49 -15.26
CA PHE A 115 -5.69 -13.87 -14.21
C PHE A 115 -5.07 -14.69 -13.08
N LEU A 116 -3.92 -15.31 -13.32
CA LEU A 116 -3.14 -15.99 -12.29
C LEU A 116 -2.28 -14.99 -11.52
N LEU A 117 -1.47 -14.20 -12.24
CA LEU A 117 -0.47 -13.33 -11.64
C LEU A 117 -1.09 -12.16 -10.87
N PHE A 118 -2.17 -11.54 -11.37
CA PHE A 118 -2.72 -10.35 -10.71
C PHE A 118 -3.30 -10.67 -9.31
N PRO A 119 -4.17 -11.68 -9.10
CA PRO A 119 -4.58 -12.07 -7.75
C PRO A 119 -3.42 -12.45 -6.83
N LEU A 120 -2.39 -13.14 -7.35
CA LEU A 120 -1.20 -13.49 -6.58
C LEU A 120 -0.45 -12.26 -6.04
N CYS A 121 -0.45 -11.14 -6.77
CA CYS A 121 0.17 -9.88 -6.31
C CYS A 121 -0.41 -9.38 -4.99
N ILE A 122 -1.72 -9.58 -4.78
CA ILE A 122 -2.51 -8.87 -3.77
C ILE A 122 -3.19 -9.79 -2.77
N VAL A 123 -3.03 -11.11 -2.93
CA VAL A 123 -3.56 -12.13 -2.02
C VAL A 123 -3.13 -11.88 -0.57
N GLY A 124 -1.86 -11.50 -0.34
CA GLY A 124 -1.36 -11.20 1.00
C GLY A 124 -2.10 -10.05 1.67
N THR A 125 -2.43 -9.00 0.90
CA THR A 125 -3.17 -7.83 1.41
C THR A 125 -4.63 -8.16 1.62
N SER A 126 -5.28 -8.83 0.67
CA SER A 126 -6.67 -9.29 0.79
C SER A 126 -6.86 -10.16 2.03
N VAL A 127 -6.00 -11.17 2.21
CA VAL A 127 -6.02 -12.05 3.39
C VAL A 127 -5.81 -11.25 4.67
N THR A 128 -4.88 -10.30 4.69
CA THR A 128 -4.64 -9.49 5.90
C THR A 128 -5.87 -8.64 6.24
N MET A 129 -6.51 -8.02 5.24
CA MET A 129 -7.71 -7.22 5.46
C MET A 129 -8.93 -8.04 5.90
N ALA A 130 -9.11 -9.22 5.31
CA ALA A 130 -10.27 -10.07 5.57
C ALA A 130 -10.20 -10.80 6.92
N PHE A 131 -9.03 -11.38 7.24
CA PHE A 131 -8.85 -12.23 8.41
C PHE A 131 -8.23 -11.49 9.61
N TYR A 132 -7.48 -10.41 9.36
CA TYR A 132 -6.79 -9.66 10.41
C TYR A 132 -7.07 -8.14 10.32
N PRO A 133 -8.35 -7.71 10.31
CA PRO A 133 -8.70 -6.30 10.13
C PRO A 133 -8.11 -5.39 11.24
N SER A 134 -7.87 -5.94 12.43
CA SER A 134 -7.22 -5.21 13.53
C SER A 134 -5.78 -4.78 13.23
N VAL A 135 -5.07 -5.45 12.31
CA VAL A 135 -3.70 -5.10 11.95
C VAL A 135 -3.64 -3.70 11.34
N ALA A 136 -4.51 -3.38 10.37
CA ALA A 136 -4.52 -2.06 9.74
C ALA A 136 -4.87 -0.95 10.75
N ALA A 137 -5.88 -1.18 11.59
CA ALA A 137 -6.29 -0.24 12.65
C ALA A 137 -5.16 -0.01 13.67
N ASN A 138 -4.54 -1.07 14.17
CA ASN A 138 -3.43 -0.98 15.12
C ASN A 138 -2.23 -0.23 14.52
N ILE A 139 -1.90 -0.49 13.24
CA ILE A 139 -0.80 0.19 12.56
C ILE A 139 -1.08 1.69 12.44
N LEU A 140 -2.27 2.06 11.96
CA LEU A 140 -2.61 3.46 11.68
C LEU A 140 -2.86 4.27 12.95
N ASN A 141 -3.55 3.72 13.95
CA ASN A 141 -3.85 4.43 15.19
C ASN A 141 -2.58 4.71 16.01
N ARG A 142 -1.57 3.83 15.93
CA ARG A 142 -0.26 4.08 16.56
C ARG A 142 0.47 5.27 15.98
N ILE A 143 0.20 5.67 14.73
CA ILE A 143 0.79 6.88 14.15
C ILE A 143 0.29 8.12 14.91
N VAL A 144 -1.00 8.17 15.24
CA VAL A 144 -1.59 9.28 16.02
C VAL A 144 -0.98 9.35 17.41
N GLU A 145 -0.80 8.21 18.08
CA GLU A 145 -0.10 8.18 19.37
C GLU A 145 1.35 8.65 19.27
N PHE A 146 2.05 8.35 18.16
CA PHE A 146 3.37 8.94 17.93
C PHE A 146 3.29 10.44 17.72
N GLU A 147 2.33 10.97 16.95
CA GLU A 147 2.08 12.42 16.82
C GLU A 147 1.92 13.07 18.20
N GLU A 148 1.07 12.51 19.05
CA GLU A 148 0.85 12.98 20.42
C GLU A 148 2.09 12.87 21.30
N LYS A 149 2.88 11.80 21.19
CA LYS A 149 4.15 11.65 21.94
C LYS A 149 5.20 12.65 21.49
N PHE A 150 5.24 12.94 20.19
CA PHE A 150 6.11 13.97 19.64
C PHE A 150 5.71 15.33 20.20
N GLU A 151 4.43 15.68 20.22
CA GLU A 151 3.94 16.93 20.79
C GLU A 151 4.12 16.99 22.32
N GLY A 152 3.60 16.00 23.04
CA GLY A 152 3.48 15.98 24.50
C GLY A 152 4.81 15.86 25.28
N LYS A 153 5.81 15.15 24.74
CA LYS A 153 7.15 15.12 25.38
C LYS A 153 7.83 16.49 25.34
N PHE A 154 7.45 17.41 24.46
CA PHE A 154 7.89 18.81 24.54
C PHE A 154 7.24 19.56 25.71
N PHE A 155 5.96 19.30 25.99
CA PHE A 155 5.21 20.03 27.02
C PHE A 155 5.58 19.61 28.45
N ASN A 156 5.66 18.30 28.73
CA ASN A 156 5.68 17.83 30.12
C ASN A 156 7.04 18.05 30.83
N ARG A 157 8.15 18.16 30.08
CA ARG A 157 9.50 18.30 30.67
C ARG A 157 9.79 19.70 31.22
N ASN A 158 9.03 20.72 30.81
CA ASN A 158 9.23 22.10 31.27
C ASN A 158 8.36 22.47 32.47
N SER A 159 7.28 21.72 32.75
CA SER A 159 6.32 22.05 33.82
C SER A 159 6.76 21.60 35.22
N THR A 160 7.60 20.57 35.33
CA THR A 160 7.92 19.93 36.63
C THR A 160 9.19 20.42 37.32
N ARG A 161 9.96 21.34 36.72
CA ARG A 161 11.01 22.04 37.47
C ARG A 161 10.38 23.17 38.27
N LYS A 162 10.08 22.89 39.55
CA LYS A 162 9.89 23.88 40.63
C LYS A 162 11.17 24.68 40.92
N THR A 163 11.88 25.13 39.89
CA THR A 163 12.86 26.19 40.03
C THR A 163 12.08 27.48 39.95
N GLY A 164 12.23 28.40 40.91
CA GLY A 164 11.55 29.70 40.98
C GLY A 164 11.88 30.68 39.84
N PHE A 165 12.05 30.17 38.63
CA PHE A 165 12.17 30.91 37.39
C PHE A 165 10.76 31.32 36.92
N PRO A 166 10.57 32.56 36.47
CA PRO A 166 9.28 33.07 36.04
C PRO A 166 8.73 32.24 34.86
N ILE A 167 7.56 31.64 35.08
CA ILE A 167 6.85 30.75 34.14
C ILE A 167 6.55 31.45 32.80
N ASN A 168 6.42 32.78 32.82
CA ASN A 168 6.05 33.57 31.65
C ASN A 168 7.15 33.58 30.56
N ASP A 169 8.44 33.50 30.93
CA ASP A 169 9.54 33.50 29.95
C ASP A 169 9.77 32.12 29.34
N ALA A 170 9.54 31.05 30.10
CA ALA A 170 9.60 29.68 29.59
C ALA A 170 8.48 29.43 28.56
N MET A 171 7.31 30.02 28.76
CA MET A 171 6.16 29.87 27.87
C MET A 171 6.29 30.68 26.57
N SER A 172 6.99 31.82 26.58
CA SER A 172 7.27 32.59 25.36
C SER A 172 8.32 31.90 24.47
N CYS A 173 9.41 31.40 25.08
CA CYS A 173 10.39 30.55 24.41
C CYS A 173 9.74 29.28 23.83
N PHE A 174 8.74 28.73 24.53
CA PHE A 174 7.99 27.55 24.10
C PHE A 174 7.09 27.77 22.88
N LYS A 175 6.31 28.86 22.83
CA LYS A 175 5.51 29.21 21.64
C LYS A 175 6.38 29.49 20.41
N LEU A 176 7.55 30.09 20.62
CA LEU A 176 8.58 30.26 19.59
C LEU A 176 9.15 28.90 19.15
N PHE A 177 9.26 27.94 20.06
CA PHE A 177 9.84 26.63 19.78
C PHE A 177 8.91 25.71 18.99
N SER A 178 7.65 25.54 19.41
CA SER A 178 6.74 24.64 18.72
C SER A 178 6.38 25.18 17.35
N GLY A 179 6.01 26.46 17.25
CA GLY A 179 5.73 27.10 15.95
C GLY A 179 6.99 27.15 15.06
N GLY A 180 8.14 27.51 15.62
CA GLY A 180 9.37 27.69 14.86
C GLY A 180 10.00 26.38 14.37
N LEU A 181 9.99 25.31 15.18
CA LEU A 181 10.61 24.04 14.80
C LEU A 181 9.83 23.35 13.67
N TRP A 182 8.50 23.29 13.76
CA TRP A 182 7.66 22.73 12.70
C TRP A 182 7.73 23.55 11.41
N ASN A 183 7.98 24.86 11.51
CA ASN A 183 8.21 25.71 10.34
C ASN A 183 9.61 25.56 9.73
N LYS A 184 10.61 25.17 10.52
CA LYS A 184 11.98 24.90 10.06
C LYS A 184 12.14 23.51 9.46
N ILE A 185 11.35 22.53 9.89
CA ILE A 185 11.35 21.21 9.25
C ILE A 185 10.85 21.44 7.81
N PRO A 186 11.64 21.09 6.79
CA PRO A 186 11.20 21.22 5.41
C PRO A 186 9.93 20.38 5.27
N LYS A 187 8.78 21.07 5.19
CA LYS A 187 7.49 20.46 4.90
C LYS A 187 7.62 19.94 3.48
N LYS A 188 8.09 18.69 3.35
CA LYS A 188 7.95 17.92 2.13
C LYS A 188 6.46 17.66 2.01
N ARG A 189 5.72 18.68 1.56
CA ARG A 189 4.30 18.56 1.25
C ARG A 189 4.22 17.35 0.35
N SER A 190 3.38 16.38 0.73
CA SER A 190 2.97 15.33 -0.19
C SER A 190 2.60 16.05 -1.47
N GLN A 191 3.32 15.74 -2.56
CA GLN A 191 3.22 16.55 -3.75
C GLN A 191 1.76 16.52 -4.19
N PRO A 192 1.07 17.68 -4.36
CA PRO A 192 -0.38 17.70 -4.56
C PRO A 192 -0.84 16.78 -5.69
N TRP A 193 -0.03 16.64 -6.75
CA TRP A 193 -0.29 15.73 -7.86
C TRP A 193 -0.49 14.28 -7.43
N MET A 194 0.22 13.79 -6.41
CA MET A 194 0.10 12.40 -5.93
C MET A 194 -1.29 12.15 -5.34
N TRP A 195 -1.84 13.14 -4.62
CA TRP A 195 -3.21 13.05 -4.09
C TRP A 195 -4.24 13.04 -5.23
N TYR A 196 -4.12 13.95 -6.20
CA TYR A 196 -5.01 13.98 -7.37
C TYR A 196 -4.92 12.69 -8.18
N LEU A 197 -3.72 12.15 -8.38
CA LEU A 197 -3.50 10.89 -9.08
C LEU A 197 -4.17 9.72 -8.35
N LEU A 198 -3.93 9.57 -7.04
CA LEU A 198 -4.53 8.48 -6.27
C LEU A 198 -6.05 8.59 -6.21
N LYS A 199 -6.58 9.81 -6.13
CA LYS A 199 -8.02 10.05 -6.20
C LYS A 199 -8.59 9.69 -7.57
N LEU A 200 -7.94 10.10 -8.66
CA LEU A 200 -8.34 9.74 -10.02
C LEU A 200 -8.34 8.22 -10.20
N LEU A 201 -7.26 7.54 -9.77
CA LEU A 201 -7.15 6.08 -9.83
C LEU A 201 -8.24 5.40 -9.01
N LEU A 202 -8.50 5.89 -7.81
CA LEU A 202 -9.53 5.35 -6.92
C LEU A 202 -10.93 5.43 -7.56
N TRP A 203 -11.31 6.59 -8.10
CA TRP A 203 -12.61 6.75 -8.75
C TRP A 203 -12.69 5.98 -10.08
N GLY A 204 -11.63 6.02 -10.89
CA GLY A 204 -11.53 5.26 -12.13
C GLY A 204 -11.62 3.75 -11.94
N SER A 205 -11.17 3.24 -10.79
CA SER A 205 -11.21 1.81 -10.49
C SER A 205 -12.63 1.25 -10.38
N VAL A 206 -13.60 2.04 -9.90
CA VAL A 206 -15.00 1.61 -9.81
C VAL A 206 -15.59 1.42 -11.21
N LEU A 207 -15.31 2.38 -12.11
CA LEU A 207 -15.72 2.27 -13.50
C LEU A 207 -15.09 1.05 -14.16
N LEU A 208 -13.80 0.80 -13.88
CA LEU A 208 -13.08 -0.36 -14.39
C LEU A 208 -13.73 -1.67 -13.94
N VAL A 209 -14.06 -1.84 -12.65
CA VAL A 209 -14.75 -3.06 -12.14
C VAL A 209 -16.07 -3.30 -12.89
N VAL A 210 -16.90 -2.26 -13.01
CA VAL A 210 -18.26 -2.36 -13.56
C VAL A 210 -18.24 -2.70 -15.05
N LEU A 211 -17.32 -2.14 -15.83
CA LEU A 211 -17.24 -2.36 -17.28
C LEU A 211 -16.49 -3.65 -17.62
N VAL A 212 -15.37 -3.89 -16.96
CA VAL A 212 -14.41 -4.93 -17.36
C VAL A 212 -14.87 -6.31 -16.92
N GLY A 213 -15.44 -6.43 -15.72
CA GLY A 213 -15.89 -7.72 -15.20
C GLY A 213 -16.87 -8.42 -16.15
N PRO A 214 -18.02 -7.81 -16.49
CA PRO A 214 -18.95 -8.38 -17.46
C PRO A 214 -18.34 -8.52 -18.85
N GLY A 215 -17.55 -7.54 -19.31
CA GLY A 215 -16.93 -7.55 -20.64
C GLY A 215 -16.06 -8.77 -20.89
N ILE A 216 -15.25 -9.18 -19.91
CA ILE A 216 -14.39 -10.38 -20.01
C ILE A 216 -15.25 -11.65 -20.16
N VAL A 217 -16.36 -11.74 -19.41
CA VAL A 217 -17.25 -12.91 -19.44
C VAL A 217 -18.05 -12.96 -20.75
N PHE A 218 -18.49 -11.81 -21.29
CA PHE A 218 -19.15 -11.74 -22.60
C PHE A 218 -18.22 -12.17 -23.75
N LEU A 219 -16.92 -11.86 -23.64
CA LEU A 219 -15.92 -12.30 -24.60
C LEU A 219 -15.46 -13.75 -24.37
N ASN A 220 -15.98 -14.44 -23.35
CA ASN A 220 -15.59 -15.79 -22.96
C ASN A 220 -14.09 -15.96 -22.66
N LEU A 221 -13.46 -14.88 -22.18
CA LEU A 221 -12.03 -14.85 -21.89
C LEU A 221 -11.71 -15.28 -20.44
N ASP A 222 -12.70 -15.44 -19.57
CA ASP A 222 -12.45 -15.92 -18.21
C ASP A 222 -12.14 -17.44 -18.20
N PRO A 223 -11.22 -17.87 -17.33
CA PRO A 223 -10.81 -19.27 -17.22
C PRO A 223 -11.95 -20.21 -16.81
N LEU A 224 -13.03 -19.69 -16.21
CA LEU A 224 -14.18 -20.50 -15.79
C LEU A 224 -15.06 -20.92 -16.97
N ASN A 225 -14.91 -20.29 -18.15
CA ASN A 225 -15.66 -20.65 -19.35
C ASN A 225 -15.51 -22.13 -19.69
N THR A 226 -14.29 -22.68 -19.62
CA THR A 226 -14.04 -24.07 -19.98
C THR A 226 -14.62 -25.07 -18.98
N LEU A 227 -14.85 -24.66 -17.73
CA LEU A 227 -15.36 -25.53 -16.67
C LEU A 227 -16.89 -25.53 -16.59
N LEU A 228 -17.54 -24.45 -17.03
CA LEU A 228 -18.96 -24.21 -16.80
C LEU A 228 -19.79 -24.21 -18.10
N GLN A 229 -19.43 -25.07 -19.06
CA GLN A 229 -20.25 -25.28 -20.25
C GLN A 229 -21.28 -26.39 -20.03
N CYS A 230 -22.54 -26.10 -20.35
CA CYS A 230 -23.63 -27.06 -20.32
C CYS A 230 -24.30 -27.16 -21.71
N ASN A 231 -24.89 -28.30 -22.04
CA ASN A 231 -25.61 -28.46 -23.31
C ASN A 231 -26.98 -27.73 -23.32
N SER A 232 -27.52 -27.40 -22.14
CA SER A 232 -28.83 -26.73 -22.03
C SER A 232 -28.71 -25.20 -22.07
N ARG A 233 -29.52 -24.57 -22.94
CA ARG A 233 -29.56 -23.11 -23.11
C ARG A 233 -29.91 -22.35 -21.82
N ILE A 234 -30.85 -22.88 -21.03
CA ILE A 234 -31.28 -22.26 -19.77
C ILE A 234 -30.15 -22.30 -18.74
N TRP A 235 -29.49 -23.46 -18.61
CA TRP A 235 -28.35 -23.60 -17.70
C TRP A 235 -27.17 -22.72 -18.11
N ASN A 236 -26.88 -22.60 -19.41
CA ASN A 236 -25.83 -21.68 -19.87
C ASN A 236 -26.13 -20.22 -19.52
N PHE A 237 -27.38 -19.78 -19.61
CA PHE A 237 -27.75 -18.43 -19.18
C PHE A 237 -27.52 -18.21 -17.67
N ILE A 238 -27.93 -19.18 -16.84
CA ILE A 238 -27.71 -19.14 -15.38
C ILE A 238 -26.22 -19.14 -15.06
N LEU A 239 -25.44 -20.02 -15.70
CA LEU A 239 -23.99 -20.11 -15.50
C LEU A 239 -23.26 -18.84 -15.96
N GLN A 240 -23.72 -18.20 -17.03
CA GLN A 240 -23.19 -16.91 -17.48
C GLN A 240 -23.39 -15.81 -16.43
N LEU A 241 -24.59 -15.73 -15.82
CA LEU A 241 -24.85 -14.78 -14.74
C LEU A 241 -23.96 -15.06 -13.51
N ILE A 242 -23.81 -16.34 -13.14
CA ILE A 242 -22.92 -16.74 -12.05
C ILE A 242 -21.47 -16.34 -12.36
N ARG A 243 -20.96 -16.59 -13.57
CA ARG A 243 -19.62 -16.18 -14.00
C ARG A 243 -19.43 -14.67 -13.91
N ILE A 244 -20.39 -13.87 -14.38
CA ILE A 244 -20.34 -12.40 -14.26
C ILE A 244 -20.21 -11.98 -12.79
N LEU A 245 -21.02 -12.55 -11.90
CA LEU A 245 -20.97 -12.23 -10.46
C LEU A 245 -19.63 -12.63 -9.82
N LEU A 246 -19.09 -13.81 -10.18
CA LEU A 246 -17.82 -14.31 -9.66
C LEU A 246 -16.62 -13.48 -10.13
N VAL A 247 -16.58 -13.10 -11.41
CA VAL A 247 -15.54 -12.24 -11.98
C VAL A 247 -15.64 -10.82 -11.42
N TYR A 248 -16.86 -10.30 -11.27
CA TYR A 248 -17.09 -8.99 -10.64
C TYR A 248 -16.63 -8.96 -9.17
N SER A 249 -16.96 -9.99 -8.40
CA SER A 249 -16.52 -10.15 -7.01
C SER A 249 -14.99 -10.21 -6.92
N LEU A 250 -14.35 -11.00 -7.80
CA LEU A 250 -12.90 -11.09 -7.92
C LEU A 250 -12.27 -9.73 -8.23
N ALA A 251 -12.71 -9.05 -9.30
CA ALA A 251 -12.17 -7.75 -9.71
C ALA A 251 -12.31 -6.69 -8.61
N THR A 252 -13.44 -6.69 -7.90
CA THR A 252 -13.68 -5.79 -6.76
C THR A 252 -12.71 -6.07 -5.62
N GLU A 253 -12.52 -7.34 -5.25
CA GLU A 253 -11.61 -7.73 -4.17
C GLU A 253 -10.16 -7.37 -4.51
N MET A 254 -9.79 -7.55 -5.77
CA MET A 254 -8.46 -7.24 -6.27
C MET A 254 -8.16 -5.74 -6.18
N LEU A 255 -9.01 -4.89 -6.77
CA LEU A 255 -8.78 -3.45 -6.74
C LEU A 255 -8.87 -2.88 -5.32
N LYS A 256 -9.82 -3.36 -4.49
CA LYS A 256 -9.90 -3.00 -3.08
C LYS A 256 -8.58 -3.27 -2.35
N SER A 257 -8.01 -4.46 -2.54
CA SER A 257 -6.76 -4.87 -1.90
C SER A 257 -5.56 -4.07 -2.41
N ALA A 258 -5.50 -3.80 -3.71
CA ALA A 258 -4.44 -2.99 -4.32
C ALA A 258 -4.44 -1.55 -3.76
N PHE A 259 -5.60 -0.89 -3.72
CA PHE A 259 -5.70 0.48 -3.17
C PHE A 259 -5.46 0.53 -1.67
N ALA A 260 -5.96 -0.46 -0.91
CA ALA A 260 -5.66 -0.54 0.51
C ALA A 260 -4.16 -0.66 0.77
N PHE A 261 -3.46 -1.50 -0.01
CA PHE A 261 -2.00 -1.62 0.09
C PHE A 261 -1.30 -0.30 -0.19
N ILE A 262 -1.65 0.37 -1.29
CA ILE A 262 -1.02 1.65 -1.68
C ILE A 262 -1.28 2.72 -0.63
N ILE A 263 -2.54 2.93 -0.21
CA ILE A 263 -2.91 4.02 0.71
C ILE A 263 -2.29 3.79 2.09
N VAL A 264 -2.46 2.59 2.67
CA VAL A 264 -1.90 2.27 3.99
C VAL A 264 -0.37 2.27 3.94
N GLY A 265 0.21 1.71 2.87
CA GLY A 265 1.66 1.71 2.65
C GLY A 265 2.23 3.13 2.61
N LEU A 266 1.62 4.04 1.85
CA LEU A 266 2.07 5.44 1.76
C LEU A 266 1.95 6.15 3.11
N ILE A 267 0.84 5.96 3.84
CA ILE A 267 0.66 6.55 5.17
C ILE A 267 1.76 6.09 6.14
N VAL A 268 2.05 4.79 6.16
CA VAL A 268 3.07 4.22 7.06
C VAL A 268 4.47 4.66 6.65
N MET A 269 4.81 4.65 5.36
CA MET A 269 6.15 5.08 4.93
C MET A 269 6.37 6.57 5.14
N GLN A 270 5.34 7.40 4.91
CA GLN A 270 5.40 8.83 5.20
C GLN A 270 5.65 9.07 6.70
N SER A 271 4.94 8.38 7.59
CA SER A 271 5.11 8.58 9.04
C SER A 271 6.48 8.12 9.53
N VAL A 272 7.04 7.02 9.00
CA VAL A 272 8.40 6.57 9.33
C VAL A 272 9.44 7.61 8.88
N SER A 273 9.33 8.09 7.64
CA SER A 273 10.25 9.10 7.08
C SER A 273 10.20 10.41 7.87
N GLN A 274 8.99 10.95 8.08
CA GLN A 274 8.80 12.20 8.82
C GLN A 274 9.20 12.06 10.29
N GLY A 275 8.90 10.92 10.93
CA GLY A 275 9.30 10.65 12.31
C GLY A 275 10.82 10.63 12.48
N ALA A 276 11.56 10.02 11.54
CA ALA A 276 13.02 10.01 11.55
C ALA A 276 13.62 11.41 11.33
N ILE A 277 13.07 12.19 10.38
CA ILE A 277 13.50 13.58 10.12
C ILE A 277 13.27 14.44 11.35
N LEU A 278 12.09 14.36 11.96
CA LEU A 278 11.72 15.16 13.12
C LEU A 278 12.59 14.82 14.33
N LEU A 279 12.84 13.54 14.60
CA LEU A 279 13.78 13.12 15.65
C LEU A 279 15.19 13.69 15.43
N ARG A 280 15.66 13.71 14.17
CA ARG A 280 16.97 14.26 13.82
C ARG A 280 17.03 15.77 14.07
N GLU A 281 16.03 16.51 13.64
CA GLU A 281 15.99 17.98 13.82
C GLU A 281 15.87 18.36 15.30
N ILE A 282 15.09 17.62 16.10
CA ILE A 282 15.04 17.80 17.56
C ILE A 282 16.43 17.62 18.17
N LEU A 283 17.11 16.52 17.82
CA LEU A 283 18.41 16.22 18.37
C LEU A 283 19.46 17.26 17.94
N LYS A 284 19.41 17.71 16.69
CA LYS A 284 20.27 18.77 16.15
C LYS A 284 20.04 20.09 16.87
N PHE A 285 18.78 20.48 17.07
CA PHE A 285 18.42 21.68 17.80
C PHE A 285 18.97 21.62 19.24
N LYS A 286 18.69 20.53 19.97
CA LYS A 286 19.17 20.35 21.35
C LYS A 286 20.69 20.44 21.46
N THR A 287 21.39 19.83 20.50
CA THR A 287 22.85 19.88 20.45
C THR A 287 23.38 21.30 20.21
N SER A 288 22.67 22.11 19.42
CA SER A 288 23.06 23.50 19.13
C SER A 288 22.80 24.44 20.29
N SER A 289 21.74 24.23 21.07
CA SER A 289 21.32 25.16 22.13
C SER A 289 22.02 24.93 23.46
N SER A 290 22.55 23.72 23.72
CA SER A 290 23.28 23.44 24.95
C SER A 290 24.33 22.36 24.73
N PRO A 291 25.64 22.71 24.68
CA PRO A 291 26.70 21.73 24.44
C PRO A 291 26.93 20.77 25.62
N MET A 292 26.31 21.00 26.79
CA MET A 292 26.72 20.37 28.05
C MET A 292 25.75 19.33 28.64
N VAL A 293 24.60 19.01 28.02
CA VAL A 293 23.56 18.20 28.71
C VAL A 293 23.22 16.86 28.04
N VAL A 294 23.22 15.83 28.89
CA VAL A 294 22.85 14.40 28.81
C VAL A 294 21.39 14.17 28.36
N LEU A 295 20.96 14.77 27.25
CA LEU A 295 19.55 14.84 26.86
C LEU A 295 19.11 13.82 25.81
N CYS A 296 20.02 13.03 25.20
CA CYS A 296 19.68 12.14 24.07
C CYS A 296 18.77 10.96 24.43
N SER A 297 18.64 10.64 25.73
CA SER A 297 17.91 9.45 26.19
C SER A 297 16.45 9.40 25.71
N ALA A 298 15.75 10.55 25.69
CA ALA A 298 14.32 10.58 25.35
C ALA A 298 14.06 10.38 23.85
N GLU A 299 14.87 10.99 22.99
CA GLU A 299 14.81 10.83 21.54
C GLU A 299 15.20 9.40 21.13
N ILE A 300 16.24 8.86 21.77
CA ILE A 300 16.67 7.47 21.56
C ILE A 300 15.57 6.51 21.97
N GLN A 301 14.89 6.75 23.10
CA GLN A 301 13.75 5.94 23.53
C GLN A 301 12.59 6.02 22.53
N LEU A 302 12.24 7.21 22.05
CA LEU A 302 11.17 7.38 21.09
C LEU A 302 11.48 6.71 19.74
N TYR A 303 12.74 6.79 19.28
CA TYR A 303 13.20 6.05 18.10
C TYR A 303 13.14 4.53 18.32
N ARG A 304 13.43 4.03 19.52
CA ARG A 304 13.26 2.60 19.84
C ARG A 304 11.79 2.18 19.83
N GLU A 305 10.88 3.01 20.31
CA GLU A 305 9.44 2.75 20.18
C GLU A 305 9.04 2.67 18.70
N LEU A 306 9.56 3.59 17.86
CA LEU A 306 9.37 3.55 16.41
C LEU A 306 9.98 2.28 15.77
N GLN A 307 11.15 1.82 16.25
CA GLN A 307 11.77 0.54 15.85
C GLN A 307 10.86 -0.66 16.14
N VAL A 308 10.27 -0.72 17.33
CA VAL A 308 9.37 -1.82 17.70
C VAL A 308 8.10 -1.78 16.85
N TRP A 309 7.54 -0.59 16.62
CA TRP A 309 6.36 -0.43 15.78
C TRP A 309 6.62 -0.85 14.32
N ILE A 310 7.73 -0.42 13.70
CA ILE A 310 8.04 -0.84 12.31
C ILE A 310 8.36 -2.35 12.22
N GLN A 311 8.93 -2.96 13.27
CA GLN A 311 9.09 -4.41 13.34
C GLN A 311 7.74 -5.12 13.37
N TYR A 312 6.78 -4.60 14.14
CA TYR A 312 5.40 -5.10 14.15
C TYR A 312 4.74 -4.97 12.77
N VAL A 313 4.84 -3.81 12.11
CA VAL A 313 4.34 -3.61 10.73
C VAL A 313 4.95 -4.63 9.77
N ASN A 314 6.26 -4.86 9.87
CA ASN A 314 6.95 -5.80 9.00
C ASN A 314 6.46 -7.23 9.21
N ALA A 315 6.33 -7.68 10.46
CA ALA A 315 5.89 -9.02 10.81
C ALA A 315 4.41 -9.26 10.50
N ALA A 316 3.54 -8.30 10.82
CA ALA A 316 2.09 -8.45 10.69
C ALA A 316 1.60 -8.25 9.26
N PHE A 317 2.26 -7.38 8.47
CA PHE A 317 1.78 -6.98 7.15
C PHE A 317 2.82 -7.19 6.04
N CYS A 318 4.03 -6.63 6.17
CA CYS A 318 4.96 -6.58 5.04
C CYS A 318 5.43 -7.97 4.60
N TYR A 319 5.74 -8.88 5.53
CA TYR A 319 6.18 -10.23 5.19
C TYR A 319 5.16 -11.04 4.38
N ARG A 320 3.86 -10.73 4.52
CA ARG A 320 2.78 -11.40 3.77
C ARG A 320 2.46 -10.70 2.46
N SER A 321 2.47 -9.38 2.45
CA SER A 321 1.95 -8.60 1.32
C SER A 321 3.04 -8.12 0.35
N VAL A 322 4.22 -7.74 0.85
CA VAL A 322 5.26 -7.09 0.03
C VAL A 322 5.94 -8.06 -0.95
N PRO A 323 6.36 -9.30 -0.57
CA PRO A 323 7.03 -10.20 -1.51
C PRO A 323 6.16 -10.64 -2.70
N PRO A 324 4.90 -11.11 -2.52
CA PRO A 324 4.05 -11.47 -3.66
C PRO A 324 3.77 -10.28 -4.56
N LEU A 325 3.53 -9.12 -3.97
CA LEU A 325 3.27 -7.88 -4.71
C LEU A 325 4.45 -7.47 -5.57
N LEU A 326 5.68 -7.56 -5.05
CA LEU A 326 6.86 -7.19 -5.83
C LEU A 326 7.16 -8.21 -6.92
N PHE A 327 7.20 -9.49 -6.58
CA PHE A 327 7.55 -10.53 -7.54
C PHE A 327 6.49 -10.66 -8.64
N CYS A 328 5.22 -10.82 -8.24
CA CYS A 328 4.13 -10.96 -9.20
C CYS A 328 3.82 -9.61 -9.85
N GLY A 329 3.95 -8.48 -9.15
CA GLY A 329 3.66 -7.16 -9.72
C GLY A 329 4.66 -6.72 -10.78
N VAL A 330 5.96 -7.00 -10.57
CA VAL A 330 6.98 -6.77 -11.61
C VAL A 330 6.71 -7.69 -12.81
N SER A 331 6.45 -8.97 -12.57
CA SER A 331 6.09 -9.93 -13.63
C SER A 331 4.84 -9.49 -14.41
N MET A 332 3.81 -9.02 -13.71
CA MET A 332 2.60 -8.47 -14.30
C MET A 332 2.87 -7.26 -15.18
N THR A 333 3.74 -6.36 -14.71
CA THR A 333 4.09 -5.15 -15.47
C THR A 333 4.84 -5.50 -16.75
N ILE A 334 5.80 -6.45 -16.68
CA ILE A 334 6.52 -6.98 -17.84
C ILE A 334 5.55 -7.59 -18.85
N VAL A 335 4.67 -8.49 -18.39
CA VAL A 335 3.67 -9.17 -19.23
C VAL A 335 2.68 -8.17 -19.84
N ALA A 336 2.26 -7.15 -19.09
CA ALA A 336 1.36 -6.13 -19.57
C ALA A 336 2.00 -5.25 -20.66
N ILE A 337 3.25 -4.80 -20.48
CA ILE A 337 4.00 -4.03 -21.49
C ILE A 337 4.19 -4.87 -22.75
N TYR A 338 4.64 -6.12 -22.59
CA TYR A 338 4.79 -7.05 -23.71
C TYR A 338 3.47 -7.25 -24.47
N GLY A 339 2.37 -7.48 -23.74
CA GLY A 339 1.05 -7.63 -24.32
C GLY A 339 0.57 -6.36 -25.05
N THR A 340 0.81 -5.18 -24.49
CA THR A 340 0.47 -3.90 -25.15
C THR A 340 1.16 -3.77 -26.51
N ILE A 341 2.44 -4.16 -26.61
CA ILE A 341 3.21 -4.04 -27.85
C ILE A 341 2.87 -5.16 -28.85
N ARG A 342 2.91 -6.43 -28.42
CA ARG A 342 2.78 -7.58 -29.32
C ARG A 342 1.33 -7.95 -29.66
N MET A 343 0.38 -7.66 -28.77
CA MET A 343 -1.02 -8.10 -28.91
C MET A 343 -1.95 -6.98 -29.42
N TYR A 344 -1.41 -5.84 -29.87
CA TYR A 344 -2.20 -4.68 -30.34
C TYR A 344 -3.27 -5.04 -31.38
N VAL A 345 -2.92 -5.89 -32.36
CA VAL A 345 -3.82 -6.28 -33.45
C VAL A 345 -4.78 -7.41 -33.03
N TRP A 346 -4.40 -8.19 -32.02
CA TRP A 346 -5.08 -9.44 -31.66
C TRP A 346 -6.08 -9.27 -30.52
N LEU A 347 -5.94 -8.23 -29.70
CA LEU A 347 -6.80 -8.00 -28.54
C LEU A 347 -8.11 -7.33 -28.93
N PRO A 348 -9.26 -7.81 -28.41
CA PRO A 348 -10.52 -7.09 -28.53
C PRO A 348 -10.38 -5.67 -27.95
N ILE A 349 -11.04 -4.70 -28.60
CA ILE A 349 -10.97 -3.27 -28.22
C ILE A 349 -11.37 -3.01 -26.76
N LEU A 350 -12.18 -3.89 -26.16
CA LEU A 350 -12.59 -3.81 -24.75
C LEU A 350 -11.50 -4.27 -23.78
N VAL A 351 -10.63 -5.20 -24.19
CA VAL A 351 -9.58 -5.80 -23.35
C VAL A 351 -8.26 -5.05 -23.50
N TYR A 352 -7.98 -4.53 -24.70
CA TYR A 352 -6.73 -3.84 -24.98
C TYR A 352 -6.41 -2.71 -23.99
N PRO A 353 -7.36 -1.81 -23.61
CA PRO A 353 -7.09 -0.73 -22.64
C PRO A 353 -6.71 -1.21 -21.24
N LEU A 354 -6.98 -2.47 -20.89
CA LEU A 354 -6.64 -3.00 -19.57
C LEU A 354 -5.14 -3.12 -19.36
N LEU A 355 -4.40 -3.51 -20.41
CA LEU A 355 -2.95 -3.69 -20.33
C LEU A 355 -2.18 -2.40 -20.05
N PRO A 356 -2.39 -1.28 -20.79
CA PRO A 356 -1.75 -0.02 -20.43
C PRO A 356 -2.28 0.51 -19.10
N ALA A 357 -3.57 0.33 -18.77
CA ALA A 357 -4.12 0.78 -17.48
C ALA A 357 -3.44 0.08 -16.30
N THR A 358 -3.21 -1.22 -16.40
CA THR A 358 -2.57 -1.99 -15.32
C THR A 358 -1.05 -1.79 -15.30
N THR A 359 -0.43 -1.54 -16.45
CA THR A 359 0.96 -1.06 -16.52
C THR A 359 1.09 0.28 -15.81
N VAL A 360 0.22 1.24 -16.07
CA VAL A 360 0.21 2.55 -15.38
C VAL A 360 0.02 2.35 -13.88
N LEU A 361 -0.88 1.46 -13.46
CA LEU A 361 -1.08 1.13 -12.05
C LEU A 361 0.17 0.49 -11.42
N GLY A 362 0.78 -0.51 -12.06
CA GLY A 362 1.99 -1.19 -11.58
C GLY A 362 3.21 -0.25 -11.53
N VAL A 363 3.40 0.58 -12.55
CA VAL A 363 4.46 1.59 -12.59
C VAL A 363 4.19 2.69 -11.55
N SER A 364 2.95 3.14 -11.37
CA SER A 364 2.61 4.11 -10.31
C SER A 364 2.99 3.58 -8.93
N PHE A 365 2.79 2.29 -8.69
CA PHE A 365 3.23 1.63 -7.45
C PHE A 365 4.75 1.69 -7.28
N LEU A 366 5.50 1.34 -8.32
CA LEU A 366 6.97 1.38 -8.31
C LEU A 366 7.52 2.79 -8.14
N ILE A 367 6.88 3.81 -8.70
CA ILE A 367 7.35 5.21 -8.63
C ILE A 367 6.93 5.89 -7.32
N THR A 368 5.79 5.51 -6.74
CA THR A 368 5.29 6.16 -5.52
C THR A 368 5.76 5.44 -4.26
N LEU A 369 5.40 4.16 -4.09
CA LEU A 369 5.58 3.49 -2.81
C LEU A 369 7.03 3.08 -2.55
N LEU A 370 7.73 2.56 -3.57
CA LEU A 370 9.12 2.10 -3.37
C LEU A 370 10.09 3.23 -3.02
N PRO A 371 10.07 4.40 -3.69
CA PRO A 371 10.89 5.53 -3.28
C PRO A 371 10.53 6.05 -1.89
N GLN A 372 9.25 6.06 -1.51
CA GLN A 372 8.83 6.46 -0.16
C GLN A 372 9.34 5.49 0.92
N ALA A 373 9.29 4.18 0.65
CA ALA A 373 9.83 3.17 1.55
C ALA A 373 11.36 3.28 1.67
N ALA A 374 12.06 3.50 0.56
CA ALA A 374 13.50 3.71 0.53
C ALA A 374 13.92 5.00 1.26
N GLU A 375 13.18 6.10 1.08
CA GLU A 375 13.41 7.36 1.80
C GLU A 375 13.26 7.16 3.32
N GLY A 376 12.23 6.44 3.77
CA GLY A 376 12.08 6.10 5.19
C GLY A 376 13.30 5.37 5.76
N TYR A 377 13.88 4.44 4.98
CA TYR A 377 15.10 3.74 5.35
C TYR A 377 16.33 4.65 5.42
N GLU A 378 16.55 5.49 4.41
CA GLU A 378 17.68 6.40 4.37
C GLU A 378 17.65 7.44 5.49
N LYS A 379 16.48 8.02 5.77
CA LYS A 379 16.31 8.96 6.89
C LYS A 379 16.56 8.31 8.24
N SER A 380 16.24 7.03 8.38
CA SER A 380 16.59 6.27 9.57
C SER A 380 18.11 6.06 9.72
N ILE A 381 18.84 5.82 8.62
CA ILE A 381 20.31 5.70 8.64
C ILE A 381 20.92 7.04 9.06
N GLU A 382 20.49 8.13 8.42
CA GLU A 382 20.96 9.48 8.74
C GLU A 382 20.77 9.81 10.23
N PHE A 383 19.60 9.47 10.79
CA PHE A 383 19.32 9.66 12.22
C PHE A 383 20.24 8.82 13.12
N VAL A 384 20.40 7.53 12.82
CA VAL A 384 21.24 6.62 13.61
C VAL A 384 22.71 7.07 13.59
N ASP A 385 23.23 7.44 12.43
CA ASP A 385 24.60 7.92 12.29
C ASP A 385 24.81 9.25 12.99
N PHE A 386 23.85 10.17 12.88
CA PHE A 386 23.87 11.44 13.60
C PHE A 386 23.89 11.21 15.12
N THR A 387 23.02 10.33 15.63
CA THR A 387 22.94 9.98 17.05
C THR A 387 24.26 9.39 17.56
N ARG A 388 24.86 8.45 16.80
CA ARG A 388 26.14 7.81 17.16
C ARG A 388 27.30 8.81 17.26
N ARG A 389 27.29 9.87 16.44
CA ARG A 389 28.31 10.92 16.48
C ARG A 389 28.12 11.91 17.63
N LYS A 390 26.87 12.15 18.04
CA LYS A 390 26.54 13.15 19.07
C LYS A 390 26.56 12.62 20.51
N CYS A 391 26.37 11.31 20.72
CA CYS A 391 26.46 10.71 22.05
C CYS A 391 27.91 10.66 22.57
N THR A 392 28.24 11.52 23.53
CA THR A 392 29.56 11.57 24.18
C THR A 392 29.66 10.65 25.40
N VAL A 393 28.55 10.44 26.12
CA VAL A 393 28.50 9.63 27.34
C VAL A 393 28.69 8.14 27.01
N LYS A 394 29.54 7.43 27.77
CA LYS A 394 29.85 6.00 27.55
C LYS A 394 28.60 5.12 27.45
N TYR A 395 27.62 5.35 28.33
CA TYR A 395 26.33 4.65 28.30
C TYR A 395 25.53 4.97 27.04
N GLU A 396 25.33 6.25 26.72
CA GLU A 396 24.60 6.67 25.52
C GLU A 396 25.26 6.14 24.24
N LYS A 397 26.60 6.13 24.18
CA LYS A 397 27.34 5.56 23.05
C LYS A 397 27.08 4.06 22.88
N LYS A 398 26.97 3.30 23.98
CA LYS A 398 26.59 1.88 23.94
C LYS A 398 25.15 1.70 23.43
N VAL A 399 24.23 2.55 23.89
CA VAL A 399 22.82 2.55 23.46
C VAL A 399 22.69 2.95 21.99
N ALA A 400 23.38 4.00 21.54
CA ALA A 400 23.37 4.48 20.16
C ALA A 400 24.01 3.46 19.19
N LYS A 401 25.05 2.75 19.62
CA LYS A 401 25.62 1.61 18.86
C LYS A 401 24.62 0.47 18.69
N SER A 402 23.69 0.27 19.63
CA SER A 402 22.67 -0.77 19.53
C SER A 402 21.52 -0.40 18.59
N LEU A 403 21.39 0.87 18.18
CA LEU A 403 20.34 1.31 17.27
C LEU A 403 20.59 0.74 15.88
N ARG A 404 19.52 0.24 15.26
CA ARG A 404 19.49 -0.22 13.87
C ARG A 404 18.64 0.73 13.02
N PRO A 405 18.97 0.90 11.73
CA PRO A 405 18.09 1.60 10.80
C PRO A 405 16.77 0.83 10.62
N ASN A 406 15.72 1.58 10.30
CA ASN A 406 14.32 1.16 10.24
C ASN A 406 13.71 1.41 8.86
N GLY A 407 12.72 0.63 8.49
CA GLY A 407 12.06 0.76 7.19
C GLY A 407 11.26 -0.49 6.84
N ALA A 408 10.63 -0.47 5.67
CA ALA A 408 9.90 -1.61 5.14
C ALA A 408 10.87 -2.74 4.74
N ARG A 409 10.51 -3.97 5.09
CA ARG A 409 11.23 -5.18 4.68
C ARG A 409 10.44 -5.96 3.66
N CYS A 410 11.12 -6.44 2.63
CA CYS A 410 10.60 -7.44 1.71
C CYS A 410 10.99 -8.84 2.21
N GLY A 411 10.33 -9.34 3.24
CA GLY A 411 10.59 -10.69 3.77
C GLY A 411 12.07 -10.96 4.06
N PRO A 412 12.64 -12.09 3.60
CA PRO A 412 14.07 -12.41 3.77
C PRO A 412 14.99 -11.61 2.83
N PHE A 413 14.44 -10.90 1.83
CA PHE A 413 15.23 -10.17 0.82
C PHE A 413 15.85 -8.86 1.33
N GLY A 414 15.50 -8.45 2.55
CA GLY A 414 16.12 -7.30 3.23
C GLY A 414 15.27 -6.03 3.22
N MET A 415 15.93 -4.90 3.49
CA MET A 415 15.31 -3.57 3.59
C MET A 415 15.15 -2.96 2.20
N ILE A 416 14.01 -2.34 1.94
CA ILE A 416 13.79 -1.55 0.73
C ILE A 416 14.66 -0.29 0.83
N SER A 417 15.63 -0.16 -0.08
CA SER A 417 16.58 0.95 -0.17
C SER A 417 16.64 1.49 -1.60
N ASN A 418 17.17 2.69 -1.83
CA ASN A 418 17.22 3.26 -3.18
C ASN A 418 18.02 2.39 -4.15
N LYS A 419 19.11 1.76 -3.68
CA LYS A 419 19.89 0.79 -4.47
C LYS A 419 19.08 -0.46 -4.84
N TRP A 420 18.17 -0.88 -3.97
CA TRP A 420 17.31 -2.02 -4.25
C TRP A 420 16.16 -1.63 -5.20
N THR A 421 15.55 -0.46 -5.01
CA THR A 421 14.49 0.06 -5.90
C THR A 421 14.98 0.27 -7.33
N THR A 422 16.18 0.83 -7.51
CA THR A 422 16.81 1.02 -8.84
C THR A 422 17.05 -0.34 -9.52
N ARG A 423 17.62 -1.31 -8.82
CA ARG A 423 17.80 -2.68 -9.36
C ARG A 423 16.49 -3.35 -9.79
N VAL A 424 15.40 -3.12 -9.06
CA VAL A 424 14.08 -3.66 -9.45
C VAL A 424 13.59 -3.00 -10.74
N ALA A 425 13.76 -1.68 -10.88
CA ALA A 425 13.41 -0.97 -12.11
C ALA A 425 14.25 -1.42 -13.30
N ASP A 426 15.57 -1.55 -13.12
CA ASP A 426 16.51 -2.02 -14.15
C ASP A 426 16.14 -3.46 -14.58
N SER A 427 15.93 -4.36 -13.62
CA SER A 427 15.52 -5.73 -13.89
C SER A 427 14.18 -5.83 -14.63
N MET A 428 13.23 -4.95 -14.33
CA MET A 428 11.95 -4.87 -15.04
C MET A 428 12.16 -4.45 -16.50
N ALA A 429 12.97 -3.42 -16.74
CA ALA A 429 13.30 -2.96 -18.09
C ALA A 429 14.05 -4.04 -18.89
N ASP A 430 15.11 -4.61 -18.33
CA ASP A 430 15.94 -5.65 -18.96
C ASP A 430 15.13 -6.90 -19.30
N SER A 431 14.26 -7.35 -18.39
CA SER A 431 13.39 -8.51 -18.62
C SER A 431 12.34 -8.21 -19.69
N THR A 432 11.82 -6.99 -19.74
CA THR A 432 10.86 -6.57 -20.78
C THR A 432 11.52 -6.55 -22.15
N VAL A 433 12.73 -5.97 -22.26
CA VAL A 433 13.51 -5.94 -23.50
C VAL A 433 13.86 -7.37 -23.94
N THR A 434 14.32 -8.21 -23.01
CA THR A 434 14.65 -9.62 -23.30
C THR A 434 13.42 -10.37 -23.83
N LEU A 435 12.25 -10.17 -23.20
CA LEU A 435 11.01 -10.82 -23.62
C LEU A 435 10.57 -10.35 -25.02
N LEU A 436 10.71 -9.05 -25.33
CA LEU A 436 10.40 -8.47 -26.64
C LEU A 436 11.37 -8.90 -27.75
N LEU A 437 12.64 -9.14 -27.42
CA LEU A 437 13.65 -9.60 -28.40
C LEU A 437 13.59 -11.11 -28.65
N THR A 438 13.15 -11.89 -27.66
CA THR A 438 13.08 -13.35 -27.76
C THR A 438 11.86 -13.82 -28.57
N PHE A 439 10.75 -13.09 -28.49
CA PHE A 439 9.48 -13.39 -29.16
C PHE A 439 8.96 -12.17 -29.91
#